data_AF-S4NFR6-F1
#
_entry.id   AF-S4NFR6-F1
#
_cell.length_a   1.000
_cell.length_b   1.000
_cell.length_c   1.000
_cell.angle_alpha   90.00
_cell.angle_beta   90.00
_cell.angle_gamma   90.00
#
_symmetry.space_group_name_H-M   'P 1'
#
loop_
_entity.id
_entity.type
_entity.pdbx_description
1 polymer ?
#
loop_
_entity_poly.entity_id
_entity_poly.type
_entity_poly.pdbx_seq_one_letter_code
_entity_poly.pdbx_strand_id
1 'polypeptide(L)'
;MKRVYSVSLAGQIYHIDYDAYDVVSSFIESREKALGKGAELDGLFSLLAGKFSAQLQEKACIVVDRSMAIEAIRLLDHSFIPPRVDNDKLHEKKHVSYRQPIKRYYRDLEHGRLCGVLSGLAIYKGWNVIALRVLAVSLFVGFAWLLGVGWIVPLSYLLVWMIVPSAVTATQRLELRGLPPTEENLSHSIAESAAISSPKEHPLSKFLGCLFKLAILSAMLFAAISFFLVLGKLFLDWVNWLFSTSDFWDESYAAEQIPLWMPIAALILGLLSIALPLFAMRKPHSSRRFWLLPIWITTWAATLTICVRMAILLFEILG
;
A
#
# COMPACT_ATOMS: atom_id res chain seq x y z
N MET A 1 30.77 12.71 -6.96
CA MET A 1 30.96 11.25 -6.79
C MET A 1 31.39 10.69 -8.13
N LYS A 2 32.50 9.94 -8.17
CA LYS A 2 32.97 9.32 -9.41
C LYS A 2 32.24 7.99 -9.68
N ARG A 3 32.02 7.65 -10.95
CA ARG A 3 31.28 6.44 -11.37
C ARG A 3 32.24 5.26 -11.46
N VAL A 4 31.82 4.08 -10.99
CA VAL A 4 32.61 2.84 -11.00
C VAL A 4 32.01 1.85 -11.99
N TYR A 5 32.83 1.28 -12.86
CA TYR A 5 32.46 0.22 -13.81
C TYR A 5 33.05 -1.13 -13.39
N SER A 6 32.43 -2.22 -13.84
CA SER A 6 32.98 -3.57 -13.70
C SER A 6 33.52 -4.04 -15.04
N VAL A 7 34.76 -4.54 -15.05
CA VAL A 7 35.40 -5.12 -16.24
C VAL A 7 35.84 -6.54 -15.90
N SER A 8 35.56 -7.48 -16.80
CA SER A 8 36.03 -8.86 -16.71
C SER A 8 37.36 -9.01 -17.43
N LEU A 9 38.42 -9.34 -16.70
CA LEU A 9 39.76 -9.60 -17.23
C LEU A 9 40.15 -11.03 -16.86
N ALA A 10 40.41 -11.87 -17.85
CA ALA A 10 40.80 -13.28 -17.66
C ALA A 10 39.88 -14.08 -16.71
N GLY A 11 38.57 -13.80 -16.75
CA GLY A 11 37.56 -14.49 -15.92
C GLY A 11 37.41 -13.95 -14.50
N GLN A 12 38.08 -12.85 -14.15
CA GLN A 12 37.92 -12.16 -12.87
C GLN A 12 37.31 -10.76 -13.06
N ILE A 13 36.43 -10.37 -12.13
CA ILE A 13 35.71 -9.09 -12.18
C ILE A 13 36.46 -8.06 -11.35
N TYR A 14 36.77 -6.92 -11.97
CA TYR A 14 37.44 -5.79 -11.33
C TYR A 14 36.54 -4.54 -11.36
N HIS A 15 36.48 -3.82 -10.24
CA HIS A 15 35.79 -2.54 -10.13
C HIS A 15 36.77 -1.41 -10.42
N ILE A 16 36.49 -0.59 -11.44
CA ILE A 16 37.42 0.40 -12.01
C ILE A 16 36.73 1.76 -12.05
N ASP A 17 37.43 2.83 -11.67
CA ASP A 17 36.93 4.20 -11.77
C ASP A 17 36.71 4.62 -13.24
N TYR A 18 35.83 5.59 -13.49
CA TYR A 18 35.53 6.10 -14.84
C TYR A 18 36.81 6.52 -15.57
N ASP A 19 37.67 7.28 -14.91
CA ASP A 19 38.91 7.81 -15.52
C ASP A 19 39.95 6.70 -15.81
N ALA A 20 39.89 5.61 -15.05
CA ALA A 20 40.75 4.44 -15.22
C ALA A 20 40.23 3.51 -16.32
N TYR A 21 38.90 3.40 -16.46
CA TYR A 21 38.24 2.61 -17.49
C TYR A 21 38.68 3.03 -18.89
N ASP A 22 38.71 4.33 -19.18
CA ASP A 22 39.11 4.85 -20.49
C ASP A 22 40.57 4.48 -20.85
N VAL A 23 41.47 4.46 -19.86
CA VAL A 23 42.87 4.06 -20.05
C VAL A 23 42.97 2.56 -20.34
N VAL A 24 42.23 1.74 -19.59
CA VAL A 24 42.23 0.28 -19.77
C VAL A 24 41.58 -0.10 -21.10
N SER A 25 40.46 0.51 -21.48
CA SER A 25 39.77 0.20 -22.73
C SER A 25 40.60 0.61 -23.95
N SER A 26 41.28 1.76 -23.90
CA SER A 26 42.15 2.20 -25.00
C SER A 26 43.39 1.33 -25.14
N PHE A 27 43.92 0.80 -24.03
CA PHE A 27 45.00 -0.18 -24.04
C PHE A 27 44.56 -1.50 -24.68
N ILE A 28 43.42 -2.04 -24.24
CA ILE A 28 42.83 -3.27 -24.78
C ILE A 28 42.57 -3.13 -26.28
N GLU A 29 41.96 -2.03 -26.72
CA GLU A 29 41.64 -1.79 -28.13
C GLU A 29 42.91 -1.65 -28.99
N SER A 30 43.94 -0.98 -28.47
CA SER A 30 45.24 -0.85 -29.15
C SER A 30 45.91 -2.21 -29.31
N ARG A 31 45.80 -3.08 -28.31
CA ARG A 31 46.38 -4.43 -28.33
C ARG A 31 45.57 -5.41 -29.17
N GLU A 32 44.25 -5.32 -29.16
CA GLU A 32 43.38 -6.10 -30.05
C GLU A 32 43.67 -5.78 -31.53
N LYS A 33 43.93 -4.50 -31.84
CA LYS A 33 44.31 -4.08 -33.20
C LYS A 33 45.71 -4.53 -33.62
N ALA A 34 46.67 -4.57 -32.68
CA ALA A 34 48.05 -4.93 -32.96
C ALA A 34 48.29 -6.45 -33.04
N LEU A 35 47.61 -7.23 -32.20
CA LEU A 35 47.82 -8.68 -32.05
C LEU A 35 46.71 -9.53 -32.68
N GLY A 36 45.56 -8.93 -33.03
CA GLY A 36 44.37 -9.67 -33.45
C GLY A 36 43.74 -10.47 -32.32
N LYS A 37 42.68 -11.23 -32.63
CA LYS A 37 42.06 -12.18 -31.69
C LYS A 37 42.87 -13.48 -31.68
N GLY A 38 43.64 -13.71 -30.62
CA GLY A 38 44.47 -14.91 -30.48
C GLY A 38 44.94 -15.12 -29.03
N ALA A 39 45.58 -16.27 -28.78
CA ALA A 39 46.04 -16.68 -27.45
C ALA A 39 47.04 -15.71 -26.79
N GLU A 40 47.75 -14.90 -27.59
CA GLU A 40 48.66 -13.87 -27.10
C GLU A 40 47.92 -12.72 -26.39
N LEU A 41 46.71 -12.38 -26.85
CA LEU A 41 45.85 -11.36 -26.26
C LEU A 41 45.31 -11.83 -24.89
N ASP A 42 44.88 -13.08 -24.82
CA ASP A 42 44.39 -13.69 -23.57
C ASP A 42 45.50 -13.80 -22.51
N GLY A 43 46.72 -14.14 -22.94
CA GLY A 43 47.91 -14.11 -22.08
C GLY A 43 48.17 -12.72 -21.51
N LEU A 44 48.04 -11.68 -22.33
CA LEU A 44 48.21 -10.29 -21.91
C LEU A 44 47.13 -9.84 -20.92
N PHE A 45 45.88 -10.25 -21.12
CA PHE A 45 44.80 -9.99 -20.16
C PHE A 45 45.01 -10.71 -18.82
N SER A 46 45.54 -11.93 -18.84
CA SER A 46 45.89 -12.66 -17.62
C SER A 46 47.02 -11.96 -16.84
N LEU A 47 48.03 -11.43 -17.54
CA LEU A 47 49.11 -10.66 -16.92
C LEU A 47 48.60 -9.34 -16.33
N LEU A 48 47.70 -8.66 -17.04
CA LEU A 48 47.09 -7.41 -16.57
C LEU A 48 46.22 -7.65 -15.31
N ALA A 49 45.41 -8.71 -15.32
CA ALA A 49 44.63 -9.14 -14.15
C ALA A 49 45.53 -9.48 -12.95
N GLY A 50 46.64 -10.18 -13.20
CA GLY A 50 47.65 -10.48 -12.18
C GLY A 50 48.26 -9.22 -11.53
N LYS A 51 48.49 -8.16 -12.32
CA LYS A 51 48.99 -6.88 -11.78
C LYS A 51 47.93 -6.12 -10.99
N PHE A 52 46.68 -6.11 -11.46
CA PHE A 52 45.58 -5.48 -10.74
C PHE A 52 45.30 -6.17 -9.40
N SER A 53 45.25 -7.49 -9.38
CA SER A 53 45.07 -8.24 -8.13
C SER A 53 46.21 -7.99 -7.12
N ALA A 54 47.47 -7.94 -7.58
CA ALA A 54 48.61 -7.60 -6.73
C ALA A 54 48.52 -6.17 -6.17
N GLN A 55 48.20 -5.17 -7.00
CA GLN A 55 48.11 -3.77 -6.55
C GLN A 55 46.92 -3.52 -5.61
N LEU A 56 45.80 -4.23 -5.80
CA LEU A 56 44.64 -4.14 -4.91
C LEU A 56 44.96 -4.71 -3.52
N GLN A 57 45.74 -5.79 -3.45
CA GLN A 57 46.21 -6.37 -2.19
C GLN A 57 47.22 -5.48 -1.46
N GLU A 58 48.17 -4.88 -2.20
CA GLU A 58 49.21 -4.03 -1.62
C GLU A 58 48.67 -2.70 -1.06
N LYS A 59 47.76 -2.06 -1.81
CA LYS A 59 47.17 -0.75 -1.43
C LYS A 59 45.86 -0.86 -0.64
N ALA A 60 45.43 -2.08 -0.30
CA ALA A 60 44.19 -2.38 0.45
C ALA A 60 42.94 -1.66 -0.10
N CYS A 61 42.80 -1.61 -1.42
CA CYS A 61 41.71 -0.91 -2.10
C CYS A 61 40.83 -1.90 -2.87
N ILE A 62 39.53 -1.58 -2.99
CA ILE A 62 38.54 -2.40 -3.71
C ILE A 62 38.37 -1.92 -5.17
N VAL A 63 38.72 -0.66 -5.45
CA VAL A 63 38.49 0.01 -6.74
C VAL A 63 39.82 0.46 -7.36
N VAL A 64 40.00 0.18 -8.66
CA VAL A 64 41.17 0.59 -9.44
C VAL A 64 41.02 2.06 -9.87
N ASP A 65 41.88 2.93 -9.34
CA ASP A 65 42.03 4.33 -9.72
C ASP A 65 42.92 4.51 -10.96
N ARG A 66 42.82 5.67 -11.61
CA ARG A 66 43.53 6.00 -12.86
C ARG A 66 45.05 5.84 -12.72
N SER A 67 45.59 6.26 -11.57
CA SER A 67 47.01 6.15 -11.27
C SER A 67 47.51 4.69 -11.28
N MET A 68 46.73 3.80 -10.67
CA MET A 68 47.02 2.36 -10.60
C MET A 68 46.89 1.70 -11.98
N ALA A 69 45.87 2.07 -12.76
CA ALA A 69 45.70 1.57 -14.12
C ALA A 69 46.90 1.91 -15.03
N ILE A 70 47.38 3.17 -14.98
CA ILE A 70 48.53 3.61 -15.77
C ILE A 70 49.81 2.88 -15.32
N GLU A 71 50.00 2.70 -14.02
CA GLU A 71 51.16 2.01 -13.45
C GLU A 71 51.22 0.55 -13.90
N ALA A 72 50.11 -0.19 -13.77
CA ALA A 72 50.04 -1.58 -14.21
C ALA A 72 50.30 -1.71 -15.71
N ILE A 73 49.68 -0.86 -16.53
CA ILE A 73 49.83 -0.91 -17.98
C ILE A 73 51.26 -0.59 -18.40
N ARG A 74 51.93 0.40 -17.78
CA ARG A 74 53.33 0.74 -18.08
C ARG A 74 54.30 -0.39 -17.79
N LEU A 75 54.02 -1.20 -16.77
CA LEU A 75 54.83 -2.38 -16.45
C LEU A 75 54.67 -3.51 -17.47
N LEU A 76 53.49 -3.62 -18.10
CA LEU A 76 53.27 -4.56 -19.20
C LEU A 76 53.83 -4.02 -20.53
N ASP A 77 53.61 -2.73 -20.78
CA ASP A 77 53.95 -2.08 -22.03
C ASP A 77 54.38 -0.63 -21.79
N HIS A 78 55.68 -0.44 -21.94
CA HIS A 78 56.39 0.81 -21.73
C HIS A 78 56.23 1.76 -22.93
N SER A 79 55.78 1.26 -24.09
CA SER A 79 55.50 2.07 -25.28
C SER A 79 54.06 2.60 -25.31
N PHE A 80 53.19 2.18 -24.39
CA PHE A 80 51.82 2.64 -24.34
C PHE A 80 51.71 4.09 -23.83
N ILE A 81 51.15 4.97 -24.66
CA ILE A 81 50.88 6.36 -24.29
C ILE A 81 49.38 6.47 -23.96
N PRO A 82 49.01 6.68 -22.68
CA PRO A 82 47.60 6.81 -22.31
C PRO A 82 47.01 8.07 -22.97
N PRO A 83 45.73 8.02 -23.40
CA PRO A 83 45.08 9.19 -23.98
C PRO A 83 45.11 10.37 -23.01
N ARG A 84 45.53 11.55 -23.50
CA ARG A 84 45.39 12.81 -22.76
C ARG A 84 43.90 13.15 -22.73
N VAL A 85 43.32 13.09 -21.54
CA VAL A 85 41.97 13.58 -21.29
C VAL A 85 42.07 15.09 -21.17
N ASP A 86 41.69 15.81 -22.24
CA ASP A 86 41.45 17.24 -22.15
C ASP A 86 40.12 17.44 -21.42
N ASN A 87 40.17 18.16 -20.29
CA ASN A 87 39.00 18.39 -19.42
C ASN A 87 37.85 19.12 -20.13
N ASP A 88 38.10 19.71 -21.31
CA ASP A 88 37.14 20.51 -22.06
C ASP A 88 36.27 19.72 -23.06
N LYS A 89 36.50 18.40 -23.21
CA LYS A 89 35.67 17.52 -24.10
C LYS A 89 34.78 16.54 -23.32
N LEU A 90 34.51 16.82 -22.05
CA LEU A 90 33.94 15.87 -21.08
C LEU A 90 32.46 15.48 -21.26
N HIS A 91 31.76 15.97 -22.28
CA HIS A 91 30.31 15.73 -22.40
C HIS A 91 29.84 15.08 -23.69
N GLU A 92 30.73 14.67 -24.58
CA GLU A 92 30.27 14.08 -25.84
C GLU A 92 31.10 12.86 -26.23
N LYS A 93 30.76 11.70 -25.64
CA LYS A 93 30.63 10.44 -26.39
C LYS A 93 30.09 9.27 -25.56
N LYS A 94 29.16 8.56 -26.22
CA LYS A 94 28.53 7.26 -25.92
C LYS A 94 27.63 7.22 -24.67
N HIS A 95 26.39 7.67 -24.86
CA HIS A 95 25.26 7.09 -24.12
C HIS A 95 25.21 5.59 -24.41
N VAL A 96 25.79 4.77 -23.53
CA VAL A 96 25.39 3.36 -23.44
C VAL A 96 23.93 3.40 -23.01
N SER A 97 23.05 3.00 -23.92
CA SER A 97 21.63 2.82 -23.62
C SER A 97 21.52 1.74 -22.56
N TYR A 98 21.48 2.14 -21.29
CA TYR A 98 20.94 1.31 -20.24
C TYR A 98 19.51 1.02 -20.65
N ARG A 99 19.27 -0.19 -21.16
CA ARG A 99 17.93 -0.71 -21.36
C ARG A 99 17.32 -0.72 -19.97
N GLN A 100 16.54 0.32 -19.66
CA GLN A 100 15.79 0.44 -18.42
C GLN A 100 15.10 -0.91 -18.19
N PRO A 101 15.24 -1.53 -17.00
CA PRO A 101 14.59 -2.80 -16.74
C PRO A 101 13.10 -2.62 -17.05
N ILE A 102 12.62 -3.37 -18.05
CA ILE A 102 11.24 -3.25 -18.51
C ILE A 102 10.38 -3.81 -17.38
N LYS A 103 9.82 -2.91 -16.57
CA LYS A 103 8.93 -3.27 -15.49
C LYS A 103 7.70 -3.93 -16.11
N ARG A 104 7.47 -5.19 -15.79
CA ARG A 104 6.31 -5.95 -16.27
C ARG A 104 5.36 -6.19 -15.12
N TYR A 105 4.07 -6.06 -15.41
CA TYR A 105 3.03 -6.28 -14.42
C TYR A 105 2.78 -7.78 -14.27
N TYR A 106 2.97 -8.28 -13.05
CA TYR A 106 2.61 -9.64 -12.65
C TYR A 106 1.73 -9.61 -11.40
N ARG A 107 0.98 -10.68 -11.15
CA ARG A 107 0.28 -10.87 -9.89
C ARG A 107 1.27 -11.35 -8.81
N ASP A 108 1.25 -10.68 -7.66
CA ASP A 108 2.07 -11.02 -6.49
C ASP A 108 1.31 -11.94 -5.53
N LEU A 109 1.73 -13.20 -5.42
CA LEU A 109 1.13 -14.22 -4.56
C LEU A 109 1.66 -14.22 -3.13
N GLU A 110 2.80 -13.57 -2.84
CA GLU A 110 3.46 -13.62 -1.52
C GLU A 110 2.77 -12.71 -0.50
N HIS A 111 2.38 -11.50 -0.92
CA HIS A 111 1.75 -10.53 -0.03
C HIS A 111 0.23 -10.39 -0.25
N GLY A 112 -0.33 -11.28 -1.08
CA GLY A 112 -1.72 -11.26 -1.51
C GLY A 112 -2.71 -11.85 -0.50
N ARG A 113 -3.00 -11.17 0.62
CA ARG A 113 -4.13 -11.55 1.51
C ARG A 113 -5.48 -11.61 0.78
N LEU A 114 -5.59 -10.88 -0.34
CA LEU A 114 -6.72 -10.85 -1.27
C LEU A 114 -6.21 -10.96 -2.72
N CYS A 115 -5.98 -12.18 -3.20
CA CYS A 115 -5.71 -12.55 -4.60
C CYS A 115 -4.51 -11.90 -5.31
N GLY A 116 -3.69 -11.12 -4.61
CA GLY A 116 -2.39 -10.68 -5.13
C GLY A 116 -2.40 -9.61 -6.23
N VAL A 117 -3.58 -9.26 -6.76
CA VAL A 117 -3.72 -8.29 -7.87
C VAL A 117 -3.46 -6.86 -7.39
N LEU A 118 -4.07 -6.48 -6.26
CA LEU A 118 -3.88 -5.14 -5.69
C LEU A 118 -2.47 -4.96 -5.12
N SER A 119 -1.84 -6.02 -4.59
CA SER A 119 -0.44 -5.98 -4.15
C SER A 119 0.52 -5.90 -5.33
N GLY A 120 0.29 -6.68 -6.40
CA GLY A 120 1.04 -6.56 -7.64
C GLY A 120 0.93 -5.16 -8.26
N LEU A 121 -0.29 -4.59 -8.27
CA LEU A 121 -0.54 -3.25 -8.83
C LEU A 121 0.11 -2.16 -7.98
N ALA A 122 0.07 -2.32 -6.66
CA ALA A 122 0.73 -1.45 -5.71
C ALA A 122 2.26 -1.43 -5.93
N ILE A 123 2.90 -2.59 -6.07
CA ILE A 123 4.35 -2.67 -6.32
C ILE A 123 4.70 -2.13 -7.71
N TYR A 124 3.86 -2.39 -8.71
CA TYR A 124 4.06 -1.89 -10.06
C TYR A 124 3.99 -0.35 -10.13
N LYS A 125 2.99 0.27 -9.48
CA LYS A 125 2.84 1.74 -9.44
C LYS A 125 3.58 2.43 -8.29
N GLY A 126 4.16 1.69 -7.35
CA GLY A 126 4.73 2.24 -6.12
C GLY A 126 3.67 2.82 -5.15
N TRP A 127 2.42 2.37 -5.24
CA TRP A 127 1.32 2.85 -4.41
C TRP A 127 1.16 2.03 -3.13
N ASN A 128 0.53 2.62 -2.10
CA ASN A 128 0.27 1.91 -0.86
C ASN A 128 -0.84 0.85 -1.07
N VAL A 129 -0.53 -0.41 -0.75
CA VAL A 129 -1.45 -1.56 -0.88
C VAL A 129 -2.73 -1.36 -0.08
N ILE A 130 -2.64 -0.71 1.08
CA ILE A 130 -3.79 -0.45 1.95
C ILE A 130 -4.72 0.58 1.30
N ALA A 131 -4.16 1.64 0.71
CA ALA A 131 -4.93 2.67 0.01
C ALA A 131 -5.71 2.08 -1.16
N LEU A 132 -5.08 1.19 -1.95
CA LEU A 132 -5.75 0.47 -3.04
C LEU A 132 -6.88 -0.44 -2.55
N ARG A 133 -6.71 -1.10 -1.39
CA ARG A 133 -7.76 -1.92 -0.78
C ARG A 133 -8.94 -1.06 -0.30
N VAL A 134 -8.66 0.05 0.39
CA VAL A 134 -9.70 0.98 0.86
C VAL A 134 -10.46 1.57 -0.32
N LEU A 135 -9.76 1.97 -1.40
CA LEU A 135 -10.37 2.48 -2.62
C LEU A 135 -11.30 1.46 -3.28
N ALA A 136 -10.89 0.20 -3.37
CA ALA A 136 -11.72 -0.85 -3.95
C ALA A 136 -13.00 -1.08 -3.13
N VAL A 137 -12.89 -1.08 -1.80
CA VAL A 137 -14.04 -1.21 -0.89
C VAL A 137 -14.94 0.02 -0.95
N SER A 138 -14.38 1.23 -0.96
CA SER A 138 -15.16 2.46 -1.05
C SER A 138 -15.92 2.56 -2.37
N LEU A 139 -15.30 2.15 -3.48
CA LEU A 139 -15.95 2.10 -4.79
C LEU A 139 -17.08 1.07 -4.80
N PHE A 140 -16.87 -0.10 -4.20
CA PHE A 140 -17.91 -1.13 -4.07
C PHE A 140 -19.12 -0.62 -3.27
N VAL A 141 -18.88 -0.05 -2.08
CA VAL A 141 -19.97 0.48 -1.22
C VAL A 141 -20.69 1.65 -1.90
N GLY A 142 -19.94 2.59 -2.50
CA GLY A 142 -20.51 3.75 -3.19
C GLY A 142 -21.35 3.38 -4.41
N PHE A 143 -20.84 2.54 -5.31
CA PHE A 143 -21.58 2.13 -6.51
C PHE A 143 -22.71 1.13 -6.22
N ALA A 144 -22.55 0.26 -5.21
CA ALA A 144 -23.61 -0.64 -4.79
C ALA A 144 -24.82 0.13 -4.25
N TRP A 145 -24.58 1.17 -3.45
CA TRP A 145 -25.64 1.91 -2.80
C TRP A 145 -26.33 2.92 -3.73
N LEU A 146 -25.57 3.62 -4.59
CA LEU A 146 -26.12 4.67 -5.44
C LEU A 146 -26.84 4.15 -6.69
N LEU A 147 -26.32 3.07 -7.28
CA LEU A 147 -26.76 2.62 -8.61
C LEU A 147 -27.35 1.20 -8.61
N GLY A 148 -27.21 0.43 -7.51
CA GLY A 148 -27.58 -0.99 -7.49
C GLY A 148 -26.65 -1.88 -8.34
N VAL A 149 -25.59 -1.30 -8.89
CA VAL A 149 -24.64 -1.95 -9.80
C VAL A 149 -23.38 -2.44 -9.07
N GLY A 150 -23.52 -2.73 -7.77
CA GLY A 150 -22.41 -3.17 -6.91
C GLY A 150 -21.69 -4.42 -7.42
N TRP A 151 -22.37 -5.25 -8.20
CA TRP A 151 -21.85 -6.49 -8.78
C TRP A 151 -20.81 -6.28 -9.90
N ILE A 152 -20.75 -5.10 -10.54
CA ILE A 152 -19.77 -4.83 -11.62
C ILE A 152 -18.34 -4.68 -11.08
N VAL A 153 -18.17 -4.15 -9.87
CA VAL A 153 -16.85 -3.97 -9.25
C VAL A 153 -16.12 -5.31 -9.02
N PRO A 154 -16.73 -6.34 -8.38
CA PRO A 154 -16.09 -7.65 -8.29
C PRO A 154 -15.93 -8.35 -9.64
N LEU A 155 -16.84 -8.13 -10.60
CA LEU A 155 -16.74 -8.72 -11.94
C LEU A 155 -15.56 -8.16 -12.74
N SER A 156 -15.33 -6.84 -12.66
CA SER A 156 -14.18 -6.19 -13.29
C SER A 156 -12.85 -6.61 -12.64
N TYR A 157 -12.84 -6.83 -11.32
CA TYR A 157 -11.71 -7.42 -10.61
C TYR A 157 -11.40 -8.84 -11.12
N LEU A 158 -12.44 -9.66 -11.35
CA LEU A 158 -12.30 -11.02 -11.89
C LEU A 158 -11.74 -11.02 -13.31
N LEU A 159 -12.16 -10.06 -14.13
CA LEU A 159 -11.69 -9.90 -15.51
C LEU A 159 -10.20 -9.55 -15.56
N VAL A 160 -9.78 -8.54 -14.79
CA VAL A 160 -8.36 -8.20 -14.62
C VAL A 160 -7.59 -9.38 -14.03
N TRP A 161 -8.23 -10.16 -13.16
CA TRP A 161 -7.59 -11.32 -12.58
C TRP A 161 -7.31 -12.42 -13.62
N MET A 162 -8.23 -12.66 -14.55
CA MET A 162 -8.09 -13.69 -15.59
C MET A 162 -7.03 -13.32 -16.63
N ILE A 163 -6.88 -12.02 -16.93
CA ILE A 163 -5.94 -11.51 -17.95
C ILE A 163 -4.48 -11.56 -17.45
N VAL A 164 -4.26 -11.44 -16.13
CA VAL A 164 -2.93 -11.20 -15.56
C VAL A 164 -2.30 -12.50 -15.04
N PRO A 165 -1.16 -12.94 -15.61
CA PRO A 165 -0.45 -14.12 -15.13
C PRO A 165 0.23 -13.87 -13.76
N SER A 166 0.36 -14.93 -12.97
CA SER A 166 1.07 -14.91 -11.69
C SER A 166 2.59 -14.94 -11.87
N ALA A 167 3.33 -14.21 -11.02
CA ALA A 167 4.78 -14.31 -10.94
C ALA A 167 5.18 -15.63 -10.25
N VAL A 168 5.49 -16.66 -11.03
CA VAL A 168 5.86 -17.98 -10.51
C VAL A 168 7.38 -18.13 -10.39
N THR A 169 8.15 -17.49 -11.29
CA THR A 169 9.62 -17.62 -11.32
C THR A 169 10.33 -16.49 -10.56
N ALA A 170 11.52 -16.79 -10.02
CA ALA A 170 12.38 -15.80 -9.33
C ALA A 170 12.71 -14.60 -10.23
N THR A 171 12.95 -14.86 -11.52
CA THR A 171 13.18 -13.81 -12.54
C THR A 171 11.96 -12.91 -12.72
N GLN A 172 10.75 -13.46 -12.80
CA GLN A 172 9.51 -12.67 -12.92
C GLN A 172 9.24 -11.80 -11.68
N ARG A 173 9.65 -12.26 -10.49
CA ARG A 173 9.54 -11.47 -9.24
C ARG A 173 10.49 -10.28 -9.23
N LEU A 174 11.73 -10.46 -9.70
CA LEU A 174 12.69 -9.37 -9.86
C LEU A 174 12.21 -8.36 -10.92
N GLU A 175 11.62 -8.83 -12.03
CA GLU A 175 11.01 -7.97 -13.05
C GLU A 175 9.81 -7.17 -12.52
N LEU A 176 9.00 -7.76 -11.63
CA LEU A 176 7.88 -7.06 -10.96
C LEU A 176 8.37 -5.96 -10.01
N ARG A 177 9.46 -6.21 -9.28
CA ARG A 177 10.11 -5.25 -8.38
C ARG A 177 10.95 -4.21 -9.15
N GLY A 178 11.25 -4.44 -10.42
CA GLY A 178 12.08 -3.56 -11.26
C GLY A 178 13.57 -3.70 -11.00
N LEU A 179 14.01 -4.82 -10.42
CA LEU A 179 15.41 -5.11 -10.11
C LEU A 179 16.07 -5.90 -11.25
N PRO A 180 17.32 -5.60 -11.63
CA PRO A 180 18.03 -6.37 -12.64
C PRO A 180 18.35 -7.79 -12.13
N PRO A 181 18.26 -8.82 -12.99
CA PRO A 181 18.60 -10.20 -12.64
C PRO A 181 20.13 -10.36 -12.56
N THR A 182 20.72 -9.84 -11.48
CA THR A 182 22.12 -10.06 -11.12
C THR A 182 22.21 -11.30 -10.23
N GLU A 183 23.32 -12.04 -10.25
CA GLU A 183 23.47 -13.31 -9.51
C GLU A 183 23.19 -13.16 -8.00
N GLU A 184 23.60 -12.03 -7.41
CA GLU A 184 23.33 -11.70 -6.01
C GLU A 184 21.82 -11.57 -5.73
N ASN A 185 21.08 -10.82 -6.55
CA ASN A 185 19.63 -10.65 -6.43
C ASN A 185 18.88 -11.97 -6.69
N LEU A 186 19.39 -12.81 -7.59
CA LEU A 186 18.79 -14.11 -7.89
C LEU A 186 18.96 -15.06 -6.69
N SER A 187 20.15 -15.12 -6.10
CA SER A 187 20.44 -15.96 -4.93
C SER A 187 19.55 -15.60 -3.72
N HIS A 188 19.38 -14.30 -3.45
CA HIS A 188 18.53 -13.82 -2.35
C HIS A 188 17.05 -14.14 -2.59
N SER A 189 16.55 -13.98 -3.82
CA SER A 189 15.16 -14.31 -4.16
C SER A 189 14.88 -15.83 -4.07
N ILE A 190 15.86 -16.68 -4.38
CA ILE A 190 15.72 -18.13 -4.26
C ILE A 190 15.71 -18.56 -2.79
N ALA A 191 16.56 -17.98 -1.95
CA ALA A 191 16.56 -18.23 -0.50
C ALA A 191 15.24 -17.80 0.16
N GLU A 192 14.71 -16.63 -0.22
CA GLU A 192 13.40 -16.13 0.21
C GLU A 192 12.26 -17.07 -0.23
N SER A 193 12.33 -17.60 -1.46
CA SER A 193 11.35 -18.55 -2.00
C SER A 193 11.33 -19.89 -1.27
N ALA A 194 12.50 -20.39 -0.85
CA ALA A 194 12.63 -21.67 -0.17
C ALA A 194 12.06 -21.64 1.25
N ALA A 195 12.19 -20.50 1.94
CA ALA A 195 11.63 -20.29 3.29
C ALA A 195 10.10 -20.23 3.30
N ILE A 196 9.46 -19.85 2.18
CA ILE A 196 8.01 -19.62 2.08
C ILE A 196 7.26 -20.84 1.50
N SER A 197 7.90 -22.02 1.43
CA SER A 197 7.35 -23.23 0.77
C SER A 197 5.92 -23.61 1.22
N SER A 198 4.92 -23.05 0.54
CA SER A 198 3.52 -23.45 0.64
C SER A 198 3.29 -24.68 -0.24
N PRO A 199 2.42 -25.62 0.16
CA PRO A 199 2.16 -26.85 -0.59
C PRO A 199 1.76 -26.56 -2.04
N LYS A 200 2.16 -27.45 -2.96
CA LYS A 200 1.75 -27.46 -4.38
C LYS A 200 0.24 -27.69 -4.47
N GLU A 201 -0.53 -26.66 -4.22
CA GLU A 201 -1.97 -26.64 -4.47
C GLU A 201 -2.22 -26.25 -5.92
N HIS A 202 -3.19 -26.91 -6.56
CA HIS A 202 -3.61 -26.59 -7.91
C HIS A 202 -4.07 -25.12 -7.99
N PRO A 203 -3.70 -24.38 -9.06
CA PRO A 203 -3.95 -22.94 -9.20
C PRO A 203 -5.45 -22.57 -9.06
N LEU A 204 -6.34 -23.51 -9.38
CA LEU A 204 -7.80 -23.36 -9.23
C LEU A 204 -8.28 -23.34 -7.77
N SER A 205 -7.66 -24.10 -6.88
CA SER A 205 -8.08 -24.15 -5.46
C SER A 205 -7.74 -22.87 -4.71
N LYS A 206 -6.57 -22.28 -5.01
CA LYS A 206 -6.17 -20.94 -4.55
C LYS A 206 -7.09 -19.85 -5.11
N PHE A 207 -7.54 -20.01 -6.35
CA PHE A 207 -8.51 -19.10 -6.96
C PHE A 207 -9.87 -19.15 -6.25
N LEU A 208 -10.43 -20.35 -6.05
CA LEU A 208 -11.70 -20.53 -5.38
C LEU A 208 -11.64 -20.03 -3.93
N GLY A 209 -10.61 -20.43 -3.17
CA GLY A 209 -10.45 -20.01 -1.79
C GLY A 209 -10.28 -18.50 -1.63
N CYS A 210 -9.66 -17.84 -2.61
CA CYS A 210 -9.55 -16.39 -2.61
C CYS A 210 -10.89 -15.69 -2.95
N LEU A 211 -11.64 -16.20 -3.93
CA LEU A 211 -12.97 -15.68 -4.26
C LEU A 211 -13.91 -15.80 -3.07
N PHE A 212 -13.91 -16.95 -2.39
CA PHE A 212 -14.70 -17.15 -1.19
C PHE A 212 -14.30 -16.17 -0.08
N LYS A 213 -13.00 -15.98 0.19
CA LYS A 213 -12.54 -15.02 1.21
C LYS A 213 -12.92 -13.58 0.87
N LEU A 214 -12.76 -13.16 -0.39
CA LEU A 214 -13.13 -11.82 -0.84
C LEU A 214 -14.65 -11.61 -0.74
N ALA A 215 -15.44 -12.59 -1.19
CA ALA A 215 -16.90 -12.55 -1.18
C ALA A 215 -17.45 -12.57 0.26
N ILE A 216 -16.88 -13.38 1.15
CA ILE A 216 -17.30 -13.42 2.57
C ILE A 216 -16.94 -12.11 3.26
N LEU A 217 -15.75 -11.55 3.03
CA LEU A 217 -15.34 -10.28 3.64
C LEU A 217 -16.21 -9.12 3.16
N SER A 218 -16.49 -9.04 1.85
CA SER A 218 -17.35 -8.00 1.29
C SER A 218 -18.81 -8.17 1.74
N ALA A 219 -19.31 -9.40 1.81
CA ALA A 219 -20.65 -9.71 2.31
C ALA A 219 -20.79 -9.38 3.81
N MET A 220 -19.81 -9.73 4.65
CA MET A 220 -19.82 -9.36 6.08
C MET A 220 -19.83 -7.84 6.28
N LEU A 221 -19.01 -7.11 5.51
CA LEU A 221 -18.98 -5.65 5.59
C LEU A 221 -20.32 -5.04 5.15
N PHE A 222 -20.88 -5.54 4.05
CA PHE A 222 -22.18 -5.09 3.54
C PHE A 222 -23.31 -5.39 4.53
N ALA A 223 -23.33 -6.58 5.12
CA ALA A 223 -24.30 -6.97 6.14
C ALA A 223 -24.16 -6.10 7.39
N ALA A 224 -22.94 -5.80 7.84
CA ALA A 224 -22.71 -4.93 8.99
C ALA A 224 -23.19 -3.49 8.73
N ILE A 225 -22.84 -2.91 7.58
CA ILE A 225 -23.28 -1.56 7.20
C ILE A 225 -24.81 -1.52 7.04
N SER A 226 -25.40 -2.51 6.37
CA SER A 226 -26.86 -2.63 6.22
C SER A 226 -27.55 -2.75 7.58
N PHE A 227 -27.01 -3.56 8.50
CA PHE A 227 -27.52 -3.69 9.86
C PHE A 227 -27.52 -2.35 10.60
N PHE A 228 -26.43 -1.59 10.54
CA PHE A 228 -26.35 -0.26 11.15
C PHE A 228 -27.34 0.74 10.53
N LEU A 229 -27.56 0.68 9.20
CA LEU A 229 -28.54 1.53 8.52
C LEU A 229 -29.98 1.17 8.89
N VAL A 230 -30.32 -0.13 8.95
CA VAL A 230 -31.63 -0.60 9.42
C VAL A 230 -31.85 -0.17 10.86
N LEU A 231 -30.86 -0.35 11.73
CA LEU A 231 -30.92 0.08 13.12
C LEU A 231 -31.09 1.61 13.24
N GLY A 232 -30.38 2.38 12.44
CA GLY A 232 -30.50 3.83 12.38
C GLY A 232 -31.88 4.28 11.89
N LYS A 233 -32.45 3.60 10.89
CA LYS A 233 -33.82 3.85 10.42
C LYS A 233 -34.84 3.49 11.49
N LEU A 234 -34.72 2.33 12.14
CA LEU A 234 -35.59 1.93 13.26
C LEU A 234 -35.52 2.94 14.40
N PHE A 235 -34.33 3.48 14.70
CA PHE A 235 -34.17 4.53 15.69
C PHE A 235 -34.85 5.82 15.25
N LEU A 236 -34.69 6.25 13.99
CA LEU A 236 -35.36 7.43 13.44
C LEU A 236 -36.88 7.26 13.43
N ASP A 237 -37.39 6.09 13.05
CA ASP A 237 -38.82 5.77 13.05
C ASP A 237 -39.36 5.75 14.48
N TRP A 238 -38.59 5.25 15.44
CA TRP A 238 -38.94 5.29 16.87
C TRP A 238 -38.96 6.71 17.42
N VAL A 239 -37.96 7.53 17.09
CA VAL A 239 -37.93 8.96 17.44
C VAL A 239 -39.11 9.66 16.77
N ASN A 240 -39.37 9.41 15.50
CA ASN A 240 -40.49 10.00 14.78
C ASN A 240 -41.81 9.57 15.41
N TRP A 241 -42.01 8.31 15.79
CA TRP A 241 -43.19 7.85 16.52
C TRP A 241 -43.34 8.54 17.89
N LEU A 242 -42.24 8.70 18.63
CA LEU A 242 -42.21 9.41 19.91
C LEU A 242 -42.70 10.86 19.78
N PHE A 243 -42.35 11.54 18.68
CA PHE A 243 -42.78 12.92 18.42
C PHE A 243 -44.09 13.02 17.60
N SER A 244 -44.42 12.01 16.81
CA SER A 244 -45.65 11.86 16.00
C SER A 244 -46.81 11.28 16.81
N THR A 245 -46.63 11.08 18.12
CA THR A 245 -47.75 11.07 19.07
C THR A 245 -48.32 12.49 19.20
N SER A 246 -48.51 13.15 18.06
CA SER A 246 -49.12 14.46 17.89
C SER A 246 -50.64 14.41 18.02
N ASP A 247 -51.22 13.23 18.23
CA ASP A 247 -52.56 13.08 18.82
C ASP A 247 -52.63 13.71 20.24
N PHE A 248 -51.48 13.95 20.87
CA PHE A 248 -51.37 14.76 22.09
C PHE A 248 -51.61 16.27 21.85
N TRP A 249 -51.53 16.72 20.60
CA TRP A 249 -51.74 18.11 20.17
C TRP A 249 -53.10 18.34 19.52
N ASP A 250 -53.93 17.31 19.40
CA ASP A 250 -55.24 17.43 18.76
C ASP A 250 -56.18 18.30 19.61
N GLU A 251 -56.74 19.31 18.98
CA GLU A 251 -57.48 20.44 19.58
C GLU A 251 -58.76 20.00 20.29
N SER A 252 -59.24 18.77 20.01
CA SER A 252 -60.48 18.21 20.56
C SER A 252 -60.42 17.83 22.04
N TYR A 253 -59.23 17.74 22.64
CA TYR A 253 -59.07 17.52 24.10
C TYR A 253 -58.93 18.83 24.90
N ALA A 254 -58.92 20.00 24.26
CA ALA A 254 -58.71 21.29 24.91
C ALA A 254 -59.98 21.86 25.60
N ALA A 255 -61.15 21.26 25.39
CA ALA A 255 -62.42 21.78 25.91
C ALA A 255 -62.80 21.25 27.31
N GLU A 256 -62.11 20.23 27.83
CA GLU A 256 -62.35 19.68 29.17
C GLU A 256 -61.10 19.87 30.04
N GLN A 257 -61.32 20.37 31.25
CA GLN A 257 -60.37 20.54 32.37
C GLN A 257 -59.02 19.81 32.18
N ILE A 258 -57.90 20.56 32.21
CA ILE A 258 -56.54 20.01 32.15
C ILE A 258 -56.46 18.85 33.15
N PRO A 259 -56.34 17.60 32.68
CA PRO A 259 -56.54 16.47 33.57
C PRO A 259 -55.35 16.36 34.51
N LEU A 260 -55.63 16.18 35.80
CA LEU A 260 -54.66 16.32 36.90
C LEU A 260 -53.42 15.43 36.76
N TRP A 261 -53.51 14.35 35.97
CA TRP A 261 -52.41 13.44 35.69
C TRP A 261 -51.31 14.06 34.82
N MET A 262 -51.62 15.05 33.98
CA MET A 262 -50.68 15.67 33.04
C MET A 262 -49.57 16.47 33.75
N PRO A 263 -49.85 17.37 34.73
CA PRO A 263 -48.80 18.03 35.51
C PRO A 263 -48.06 17.05 36.44
N ILE A 264 -48.74 16.03 36.96
CA ILE A 264 -48.10 14.98 37.78
C ILE A 264 -47.09 14.18 36.95
N ALA A 265 -47.45 13.80 35.73
CA ALA A 265 -46.56 13.10 34.80
C ALA A 265 -45.35 13.96 34.41
N ALA A 266 -45.56 15.26 34.15
CA ALA A 266 -44.47 16.19 33.87
C ALA A 266 -43.47 16.30 35.04
N LEU A 267 -43.98 16.35 36.28
CA LEU A 267 -43.16 16.43 37.49
C LEU A 267 -42.37 15.15 37.72
N ILE A 268 -43.00 13.97 37.54
CA ILE A 268 -42.34 12.66 37.67
C ILE A 268 -41.26 12.48 36.60
N LEU A 269 -41.57 12.79 35.33
CA LEU A 269 -40.61 12.68 34.23
C LEU A 269 -39.45 13.68 34.38
N GLY A 270 -39.72 14.91 34.84
CA GLY A 270 -38.70 15.90 35.15
C GLY A 270 -37.76 15.44 36.27
N LEU A 271 -38.32 14.83 37.32
CA LEU A 271 -37.54 14.31 38.44
C LEU A 271 -36.70 13.09 38.03
N LEU A 272 -37.25 12.21 37.18
CA LEU A 272 -36.54 11.07 36.60
C LEU A 272 -35.39 11.53 35.68
N SER A 273 -35.61 12.59 34.91
CA SER A 273 -34.64 13.21 34.01
C SER A 273 -33.41 13.78 34.75
N ILE A 274 -33.59 14.25 35.99
CA ILE A 274 -32.52 14.70 36.88
C ILE A 274 -31.87 13.52 37.63
N ALA A 275 -32.66 12.51 38.01
CA ALA A 275 -32.19 11.35 38.75
C ALA A 275 -31.26 10.43 37.93
N LEU A 276 -31.54 10.21 36.64
CA LEU A 276 -30.72 9.37 35.76
C LEU A 276 -29.24 9.83 35.64
N PRO A 277 -28.92 11.11 35.36
CA PRO A 277 -27.55 11.57 35.27
C PRO A 277 -26.83 11.56 36.62
N LEU A 278 -27.52 11.86 37.73
CA LEU A 278 -26.98 11.74 39.09
C LEU A 278 -26.62 10.27 39.42
N PHE A 279 -27.48 9.33 39.04
CA PHE A 279 -27.21 7.89 39.19
C PHE A 279 -26.03 7.42 38.33
N ALA A 280 -25.94 7.90 37.08
CA ALA A 280 -24.83 7.59 36.18
C ALA A 280 -23.48 8.16 36.67
N MET A 281 -23.50 9.30 37.38
CA MET A 281 -22.31 9.90 38.00
C MET A 281 -21.79 9.13 39.23
N ARG A 282 -22.66 8.43 39.97
CA ARG A 282 -22.29 7.72 41.22
C ARG A 282 -21.31 6.55 41.04
N LYS A 283 -21.17 6.00 39.82
CA LYS A 283 -20.17 4.95 39.53
C LYS A 283 -19.30 5.36 38.32
N PRO A 284 -18.06 5.86 38.56
CA PRO A 284 -17.23 6.50 37.53
C PRO A 284 -16.77 5.60 36.37
N HIS A 285 -16.77 4.28 36.52
CA HIS A 285 -15.98 3.39 35.67
C HIS A 285 -16.81 2.29 34.97
N SER A 286 -17.92 2.63 34.31
CA SER A 286 -18.71 1.63 33.56
C SER A 286 -19.07 2.15 32.17
N SER A 287 -18.64 1.41 31.14
CA SER A 287 -18.96 1.61 29.72
C SER A 287 -20.47 1.63 29.42
N ARG A 288 -21.31 1.24 30.40
CA ARG A 288 -22.78 1.30 30.33
C ARG A 288 -23.35 2.73 30.33
N ARG A 289 -22.55 3.77 30.58
CA ARG A 289 -22.97 5.18 30.50
C ARG A 289 -23.50 5.57 29.13
N PHE A 290 -22.85 5.10 28.06
CA PHE A 290 -23.26 5.40 26.69
C PHE A 290 -24.62 4.77 26.32
N TRP A 291 -25.01 3.68 26.99
CA TRP A 291 -26.32 3.04 26.80
C TRP A 291 -27.49 3.83 27.40
N LEU A 292 -27.24 4.64 28.43
CA LEU A 292 -28.29 5.42 29.10
C LEU A 292 -28.50 6.81 28.47
N LEU A 293 -27.55 7.30 27.67
CA LEU A 293 -27.65 8.58 26.96
C LEU A 293 -28.90 8.70 26.07
N PRO A 294 -29.24 7.73 25.20
CA PRO A 294 -30.45 7.86 24.38
C PRO A 294 -31.72 7.91 25.23
N ILE A 295 -31.79 7.07 26.28
CA ILE A 295 -32.92 7.07 27.23
C ILE A 295 -33.04 8.43 27.90
N TRP A 296 -31.93 8.99 28.38
CA TRP A 296 -31.90 10.30 29.02
C TRP A 296 -32.32 11.44 28.07
N ILE A 297 -31.81 11.44 26.83
CA ILE A 297 -32.19 12.42 25.80
C ILE A 297 -33.68 12.33 25.50
N THR A 298 -34.24 11.12 25.41
CA THR A 298 -35.67 10.93 25.11
C THR A 298 -36.56 11.36 26.28
N THR A 299 -36.12 11.15 27.52
CA THR A 299 -36.82 11.68 28.70
C THR A 299 -36.80 13.20 28.74
N TRP A 300 -35.68 13.83 28.38
CA TRP A 300 -35.56 15.30 28.29
C TRP A 300 -36.47 15.88 27.22
N ALA A 301 -36.46 15.28 26.03
CA ALA A 301 -37.32 15.68 24.92
C ALA A 301 -38.80 15.61 25.30
N ALA A 302 -39.24 14.48 25.89
CA ALA A 302 -40.63 14.29 26.32
C ALA A 302 -41.05 15.30 27.43
N THR A 303 -40.17 15.60 28.39
CA THR A 303 -40.46 16.61 29.41
C THR A 303 -40.60 18.01 28.82
N LEU A 304 -39.73 18.36 27.86
CA LEU A 304 -39.74 19.68 27.24
C LEU A 304 -41.00 19.89 26.40
N THR A 305 -41.44 18.86 25.66
CA THR A 305 -42.68 18.93 24.87
C THR A 305 -43.92 19.10 25.76
N ILE A 306 -44.00 18.40 26.90
CA ILE A 306 -45.13 18.52 27.83
C ILE A 306 -45.15 19.91 28.49
N CYS A 307 -43.99 20.44 28.89
CA CYS A 307 -43.89 21.78 29.49
C CYS A 307 -44.28 22.88 28.50
N VAL A 308 -43.85 22.80 27.25
CA VAL A 308 -44.23 23.78 26.21
C VAL A 308 -45.74 23.78 25.97
N ARG A 309 -46.39 22.60 25.93
CA ARG A 309 -47.85 22.53 25.77
C ARG A 309 -48.60 23.11 26.97
N MET A 310 -48.16 22.80 28.19
CA MET A 310 -48.73 23.40 29.41
C MET A 310 -48.63 24.92 29.42
N ALA A 311 -47.50 25.48 28.94
CA ALA A 311 -47.32 26.93 28.84
C ALA A 311 -48.27 27.57 27.81
N ILE A 312 -48.49 26.93 26.66
CA ILE A 312 -49.42 27.41 25.62
C ILE A 312 -50.86 27.39 26.13
N LEU A 313 -51.29 26.29 26.77
CA LEU A 313 -52.65 26.17 27.33
C LEU A 313 -52.89 27.17 28.47
N LEU A 314 -51.89 27.43 29.32
CA LEU A 314 -51.98 28.46 30.36
C LEU A 314 -52.11 29.87 29.75
N PHE A 315 -51.45 30.14 28.63
CA PHE A 315 -51.55 31.41 27.92
C PHE A 315 -52.94 31.60 27.29
N GLU A 316 -53.53 30.55 26.70
CA GLU A 316 -54.90 30.59 26.15
C GLU A 316 -55.99 30.71 27.22
N ILE A 317 -55.78 30.19 28.44
CA ILE A 317 -56.75 30.31 29.55
C ILE A 317 -56.68 31.68 30.23
N LEU A 318 -55.52 32.34 30.20
CA LEU A 318 -55.28 33.63 30.88
C LEU A 318 -55.44 34.86 29.97
N GLY A 319 -55.45 34.69 28.65
CA GLY A 319 -55.63 35.75 27.65
C GLY A 319 -57.05 35.86 27.15
#